data_AF-A0A7X6PG46-F1
#
_entry.id   AF-A0A7X6PG46-F1
#
_cell.length_a   1.000
_cell.length_b   1.000
_cell.length_c   1.000
_cell.angle_alpha   90.00
_cell.angle_beta   90.00
_cell.angle_gamma   90.00
#
_symmetry.space_group_name_H-M   'P 1'
#
loop_
_entity.id
_entity.type
_entity.pdbx_description
1 polymer ?
#
loop_
_entity_poly.entity_id
_entity_poly.type
_entity_poly.pdbx_seq_one_letter_code
_entity_poly.pdbx_strand_id
1 'polypeptide(L)'
;MFSQRKISGIINKYARVSSKGTDFVIIDDDLQFSQFGQGDTVLLVQMKGVTINASEDPVYGMAFDSCGLPGRHEFLTVLLVDDATNRIVFRNDIRNTGFDLSCGVQIIKVPSYNSVLVDATLSCQPWDSVSGTGGVLAAIIAKTLSLNADIDASGMGFRGGSVTEGLGVCGWPDHFKLDRYAFPAYTDSSGFKGEGLAVRANAGDGPPYPSIFPDFAKGKGANFSGGGGGNGRFSGGGGGGNYGSGGSGGPEASGCSRPRFGADGGKKVEERTYLDGGLFLG
;
A
#
# COMPACT_ATOMS: atom_id res chain seq x y z
N MET A 1 -33.82 3.32 -28.57
CA MET A 1 -33.29 3.92 -27.34
C MET A 1 -32.26 2.95 -26.79
N PHE A 2 -30.96 3.22 -26.91
CA PHE A 2 -29.95 2.34 -26.33
C PHE A 2 -29.94 2.53 -24.81
N SER A 3 -30.23 1.48 -24.04
CA SER A 3 -30.11 1.51 -22.59
C SER A 3 -28.66 1.81 -22.21
N GLN A 4 -28.42 2.87 -21.44
CA GLN A 4 -27.10 3.17 -20.88
C GLN A 4 -26.69 2.01 -19.95
N ARG A 5 -25.46 1.53 -20.06
CA ARG A 5 -24.94 0.48 -19.18
C ARG A 5 -24.79 1.05 -17.77
N LYS A 6 -25.28 0.33 -16.77
CA LYS A 6 -25.17 0.73 -15.36
C LYS A 6 -24.06 -0.05 -14.66
N ILE A 7 -23.36 0.60 -13.73
CA ILE A 7 -22.30 0.01 -12.91
C ILE A 7 -22.42 0.46 -11.45
N SER A 8 -22.00 -0.39 -10.54
CA SER A 8 -21.94 -0.15 -9.09
C SER A 8 -21.05 -1.22 -8.43
N GLY A 9 -20.70 -1.01 -7.17
CA GLY A 9 -19.86 -1.93 -6.40
C GLY A 9 -18.45 -2.04 -6.94
N ILE A 10 -17.89 -3.25 -6.93
CA ILE A 10 -16.52 -3.54 -7.40
C ILE A 10 -16.58 -4.02 -8.84
N ILE A 11 -16.01 -3.23 -9.76
CA ILE A 11 -15.98 -3.54 -11.20
C ILE A 11 -14.67 -4.18 -11.67
N ASN A 12 -13.60 -4.03 -10.90
CA ASN A 12 -12.29 -4.60 -11.21
C ASN A 12 -12.15 -6.02 -10.69
N LYS A 13 -11.19 -6.74 -11.28
CA LYS A 13 -10.72 -8.06 -10.85
C LYS A 13 -9.22 -7.97 -10.62
N TYR A 14 -8.71 -8.62 -9.58
CA TYR A 14 -7.35 -8.43 -9.09
C TYR A 14 -6.64 -9.77 -8.96
N ALA A 15 -5.37 -9.79 -9.32
CA ALA A 15 -4.50 -10.93 -9.06
C ALA A 15 -3.10 -10.50 -8.66
N ARG A 16 -2.48 -11.29 -7.79
CA ARG A 16 -1.07 -11.13 -7.45
C ARG A 16 -0.22 -11.79 -8.55
N VAL A 17 0.81 -11.08 -8.99
CA VAL A 17 1.75 -11.62 -9.97
C VAL A 17 2.83 -12.43 -9.24
N SER A 18 2.96 -13.72 -9.57
CA SER A 18 3.98 -14.61 -8.98
C SER A 18 5.26 -14.66 -9.79
N SER A 19 5.15 -14.54 -11.12
CA SER A 19 6.29 -14.49 -12.04
C SER A 19 5.99 -13.58 -13.23
N LYS A 20 7.04 -13.08 -13.89
CA LYS A 20 6.94 -12.27 -15.11
C LYS A 20 8.05 -12.60 -16.10
N GLY A 21 7.70 -12.57 -17.38
CA GLY A 21 8.64 -12.54 -18.50
C GLY A 21 8.73 -11.16 -19.12
N THR A 22 9.15 -11.11 -20.39
CA THR A 22 9.18 -9.87 -21.18
C THR A 22 7.77 -9.39 -21.51
N ASP A 23 6.87 -10.31 -21.85
CA ASP A 23 5.54 -10.05 -22.40
C ASP A 23 4.45 -10.86 -21.69
N PHE A 24 4.74 -11.46 -20.53
CA PHE A 24 3.78 -12.26 -19.80
C PHE A 24 3.92 -12.13 -18.29
N VAL A 25 2.85 -12.51 -17.58
CA VAL A 25 2.85 -12.76 -16.14
C VAL A 25 2.28 -14.15 -15.84
N ILE A 26 2.59 -14.68 -14.66
CA ILE A 26 1.99 -15.89 -14.10
C ILE A 26 1.25 -15.51 -12.82
N ILE A 27 0.10 -16.16 -12.60
CA ILE A 27 -0.73 -16.03 -11.41
C ILE A 27 -0.89 -17.43 -10.80
N ASP A 28 -0.31 -17.69 -9.64
CA ASP A 28 -0.34 -19.04 -9.04
C ASP A 28 -1.73 -19.42 -8.50
N ASP A 29 -2.56 -18.44 -8.11
CA ASP A 29 -3.90 -18.68 -7.60
C ASP A 29 -4.91 -18.85 -8.75
N ASP A 30 -5.45 -20.06 -8.91
CA ASP A 30 -6.39 -20.41 -9.98
C ASP A 30 -7.69 -19.58 -9.97
N LEU A 31 -8.16 -19.17 -8.78
CA LEU A 31 -9.37 -18.37 -8.64
C LEU A 31 -9.13 -16.92 -9.06
N GLN A 32 -7.92 -16.41 -8.89
CA GLN A 32 -7.48 -15.11 -9.41
C GLN A 32 -7.23 -15.19 -10.92
N PHE A 33 -6.55 -16.23 -11.37
CA PHE A 33 -6.18 -16.44 -12.77
C PHE A 33 -7.41 -16.57 -13.70
N SER A 34 -8.41 -17.35 -13.30
CA SER A 34 -9.64 -17.59 -14.08
C SER A 34 -10.52 -16.35 -14.31
N GLN A 35 -10.16 -15.19 -13.75
CA GLN A 35 -10.86 -13.92 -13.95
C GLN A 35 -10.47 -13.21 -15.27
N PHE A 36 -9.39 -13.66 -15.90
CA PHE A 36 -8.79 -13.05 -17.08
C PHE A 36 -9.05 -13.89 -18.35
N GLY A 37 -9.14 -13.22 -19.48
CA GLY A 37 -9.36 -13.83 -20.78
C GLY A 37 -8.70 -13.05 -21.91
N GLN A 38 -8.61 -13.68 -23.08
CA GLN A 38 -8.09 -13.06 -24.29
C GLN A 38 -8.82 -11.74 -24.61
N GLY A 39 -8.05 -10.71 -24.97
CA GLY A 39 -8.57 -9.39 -25.34
C GLY A 39 -8.88 -8.46 -24.17
N ASP A 40 -8.76 -8.94 -22.92
CA ASP A 40 -8.92 -8.07 -21.75
C ASP A 40 -7.89 -6.94 -21.75
N THR A 41 -8.33 -5.76 -21.31
CA THR A 41 -7.43 -4.68 -20.91
C THR A 41 -7.09 -4.87 -19.44
N VAL A 42 -5.81 -4.77 -19.11
CA VAL A 42 -5.30 -4.93 -17.74
C VAL A 42 -4.38 -3.79 -17.37
N LEU A 43 -4.33 -3.47 -16.08
CA LEU A 43 -3.36 -2.57 -15.48
C LEU A 43 -2.38 -3.41 -14.65
N LEU A 44 -1.11 -3.38 -15.01
CA LEU A 44 -0.02 -3.94 -14.20
C LEU A 44 0.57 -2.81 -13.36
N VAL A 45 0.68 -3.00 -12.04
CA VAL A 45 1.12 -1.95 -11.11
C VAL A 45 1.88 -2.55 -9.93
N GLN A 46 2.93 -1.84 -9.48
CA GLN A 46 3.62 -2.15 -8.23
C GLN A 46 3.15 -1.22 -7.12
N MET A 47 2.56 -1.78 -6.07
CA MET A 47 1.87 -1.03 -5.02
C MET A 47 2.79 -0.53 -3.92
N LYS A 48 3.88 -1.27 -3.64
CA LYS A 48 4.83 -0.96 -2.57
C LYS A 48 6.26 -1.00 -3.10
N GLY A 49 7.25 -0.79 -2.26
CA GLY A 49 8.66 -0.89 -2.69
C GLY A 49 9.58 0.18 -2.14
N VAL A 50 9.23 0.85 -1.05
CA VAL A 50 10.15 1.79 -0.40
C VAL A 50 10.99 1.05 0.64
N THR A 51 12.29 1.33 0.64
CA THR A 51 13.21 1.00 1.74
C THR A 51 13.40 2.27 2.57
N ILE A 52 13.17 2.18 3.88
CA ILE A 52 13.34 3.32 4.79
C ILE A 52 14.69 3.30 5.49
N ASN A 53 15.15 4.46 5.96
CA ASN A 53 16.11 4.53 7.04
C ASN A 53 15.43 4.12 8.35
N ALA A 54 16.02 3.19 9.09
CA ALA A 54 15.50 2.63 10.32
C ALA A 54 16.45 2.82 11.52
N SER A 55 17.39 3.77 11.42
CA SER A 55 18.18 4.23 12.57
C SER A 55 17.30 4.80 13.67
N GLU A 56 17.68 4.60 14.92
CA GLU A 56 16.97 5.10 16.10
C GLU A 56 17.24 6.61 16.31
N ASP A 57 16.87 7.42 15.33
CA ASP A 57 17.12 8.86 15.29
C ASP A 57 16.02 9.60 14.48
N PRO A 58 16.02 10.94 14.41
CA PRO A 58 14.99 11.71 13.72
C PRO A 58 14.85 11.47 12.20
N VAL A 59 15.79 10.77 11.54
CA VAL A 59 15.68 10.40 10.12
C VAL A 59 14.94 9.07 9.91
N TYR A 60 14.51 8.39 10.98
CA TYR A 60 13.70 7.18 10.88
C TYR A 60 12.49 7.39 9.94
N GLY A 61 12.24 6.41 9.08
CA GLY A 61 11.10 6.41 8.17
C GLY A 61 11.30 7.22 6.90
N MET A 62 12.41 7.96 6.77
CA MET A 62 12.74 8.62 5.52
C MET A 62 13.08 7.58 4.45
N ALA A 63 12.63 7.83 3.22
CA ALA A 63 12.98 7.00 2.06
C ALA A 63 14.50 6.99 1.87
N PHE A 64 15.09 5.79 1.84
CA PHE A 64 16.51 5.52 1.67
C PHE A 64 16.80 4.94 0.28
N ASP A 65 15.99 3.96 -0.15
CA ASP A 65 16.15 3.26 -1.43
C ASP A 65 14.79 2.69 -1.89
N SER A 66 14.75 2.03 -3.04
CA SER A 66 13.57 1.37 -3.58
C SER A 66 13.82 -0.08 -3.99
N CYS A 67 12.82 -0.92 -3.77
CA CYS A 67 12.70 -2.25 -4.32
C CYS A 67 11.77 -2.19 -5.52
N GLY A 68 12.30 -2.44 -6.72
CA GLY A 68 11.55 -2.34 -7.97
C GLY A 68 11.10 -0.92 -8.31
N LEU A 69 9.84 -0.79 -8.77
CA LEU A 69 9.30 0.45 -9.30
C LEU A 69 7.98 0.86 -8.60
N PRO A 70 8.01 1.20 -7.30
CA PRO A 70 6.82 1.57 -6.54
C PRO A 70 5.99 2.66 -7.23
N GLY A 71 4.70 2.42 -7.40
CA GLY A 71 3.73 3.31 -8.04
C GLY A 71 3.77 3.33 -9.57
N ARG A 72 4.79 2.76 -10.21
CA ARG A 72 4.79 2.62 -11.68
C ARG A 72 3.72 1.62 -12.10
N HIS A 73 3.12 1.91 -13.25
CA HIS A 73 2.03 1.13 -13.79
C HIS A 73 2.01 1.23 -15.31
N GLU A 74 1.39 0.25 -15.96
CA GLU A 74 1.14 0.28 -17.40
C GLU A 74 -0.12 -0.49 -17.77
N PHE A 75 -0.80 0.00 -18.81
CA PHE A 75 -1.93 -0.71 -19.42
C PHE A 75 -1.44 -1.67 -20.50
N LEU A 76 -1.92 -2.90 -20.44
CA LEU A 76 -1.60 -3.96 -21.40
C LEU A 76 -2.89 -4.57 -21.94
N THR A 77 -2.79 -5.24 -23.08
CA THR A 77 -3.89 -6.03 -23.65
C THR A 77 -3.48 -7.49 -23.68
N VAL A 78 -4.33 -8.35 -23.14
CA VAL A 78 -4.12 -9.80 -23.12
C VAL A 78 -4.22 -10.35 -24.54
N LEU A 79 -3.13 -10.98 -25.00
CA LEU A 79 -3.07 -11.70 -26.26
C LEU A 79 -3.72 -13.08 -26.13
N LEU A 80 -3.35 -13.83 -25.08
CA LEU A 80 -3.95 -15.11 -24.72
C LEU A 80 -3.73 -15.43 -23.24
N VAL A 81 -4.48 -16.41 -22.76
CA VAL A 81 -4.37 -16.99 -21.42
C VAL A 81 -4.09 -18.48 -21.60
N ASP A 82 -3.04 -18.99 -20.96
CA ASP A 82 -2.63 -20.40 -21.00
C ASP A 82 -2.94 -21.05 -19.66
N ASP A 83 -4.05 -21.80 -19.63
CA ASP A 83 -4.57 -22.47 -18.43
C ASP A 83 -3.65 -23.59 -17.92
N ALA A 84 -2.75 -24.12 -18.75
CA ALA A 84 -1.84 -25.18 -18.30
C ALA A 84 -0.70 -24.64 -17.42
N THR A 85 -0.39 -23.35 -17.54
CA THR A 85 0.74 -22.71 -16.85
C THR A 85 0.34 -21.47 -16.04
N ASN A 86 -0.97 -21.20 -15.94
CA ASN A 86 -1.54 -19.97 -15.41
C ASN A 86 -0.88 -18.69 -15.94
N ARG A 87 -0.53 -18.71 -17.24
CA ARG A 87 0.19 -17.61 -17.88
C ARG A 87 -0.75 -16.69 -18.63
N ILE A 88 -0.62 -15.40 -18.39
CA ILE A 88 -1.27 -14.35 -19.18
C ILE A 88 -0.21 -13.72 -20.08
N VAL A 89 -0.36 -13.87 -21.39
CA VAL A 89 0.54 -13.31 -22.39
C VAL A 89 -0.07 -12.03 -22.96
N PHE A 90 0.74 -10.99 -23.14
CA PHE A 90 0.33 -9.68 -23.62
C PHE A 90 0.66 -9.49 -25.09
N ARG A 91 0.00 -8.52 -25.73
CA ARG A 91 0.29 -8.15 -27.12
C ARG A 91 1.63 -7.43 -27.30
N ASN A 92 2.10 -6.76 -26.25
CA ASN A 92 3.31 -5.94 -26.23
C ASN A 92 4.13 -6.27 -24.98
N ASP A 93 5.44 -6.05 -25.06
CA ASP A 93 6.35 -6.18 -23.92
C ASP A 93 5.98 -5.24 -22.77
N ILE A 94 6.19 -5.73 -21.55
CA ILE A 94 6.16 -4.96 -20.30
C ILE A 94 7.30 -3.94 -20.36
N ARG A 95 6.96 -2.64 -20.35
CA ARG A 95 7.95 -1.55 -20.43
C ARG A 95 8.62 -1.28 -19.09
N ASN A 96 7.90 -1.42 -17.99
CA ASN A 96 8.46 -1.29 -16.65
C ASN A 96 9.17 -2.59 -16.24
N THR A 97 10.28 -2.90 -16.91
CA THR A 97 11.03 -4.16 -16.70
C THR A 97 11.56 -4.32 -15.27
N GLY A 98 11.73 -3.21 -14.54
CA GLY A 98 12.17 -3.14 -13.15
C GLY A 98 11.12 -3.47 -12.09
N PHE A 99 9.91 -3.90 -12.45
CA PHE A 99 8.95 -4.38 -11.44
C PHE A 99 9.54 -5.51 -10.58
N ASP A 100 9.40 -5.39 -9.27
CA ASP A 100 9.86 -6.39 -8.29
C ASP A 100 8.67 -7.05 -7.61
N LEU A 101 8.48 -8.33 -7.92
CA LEU A 101 7.33 -9.13 -7.45
C LEU A 101 7.34 -9.35 -5.93
N SER A 102 8.52 -9.26 -5.30
CA SER A 102 8.64 -9.34 -3.83
C SER A 102 8.13 -8.07 -3.12
N CYS A 103 7.88 -7.00 -3.88
CA CYS A 103 7.51 -5.68 -3.39
C CYS A 103 6.11 -5.24 -3.83
N GLY A 104 5.23 -6.21 -4.13
CA GLY A 104 3.79 -6.00 -4.24
C GLY A 104 3.30 -5.61 -5.64
N VAL A 105 3.53 -6.47 -6.62
CA VAL A 105 3.00 -6.30 -7.98
C VAL A 105 1.67 -7.01 -8.13
N GLN A 106 0.66 -6.29 -8.63
CA GLN A 106 -0.64 -6.84 -8.98
C GLN A 106 -1.02 -6.51 -10.42
N ILE A 107 -1.86 -7.37 -10.99
CA ILE A 107 -2.52 -7.16 -12.27
C ILE A 107 -4.02 -6.99 -12.02
N ILE A 108 -4.62 -6.00 -12.69
CA ILE A 108 -6.00 -5.59 -12.47
C ILE A 108 -6.72 -5.62 -13.83
N LYS A 109 -7.82 -6.36 -13.94
CA LYS A 109 -8.69 -6.30 -15.13
C LYS A 109 -9.44 -4.98 -15.15
N VAL A 110 -9.33 -4.25 -16.25
CA VAL A 110 -9.92 -2.93 -16.41
C VAL A 110 -11.04 -2.98 -17.45
N PRO A 111 -12.31 -2.84 -17.03
CA PRO A 111 -13.41 -2.83 -17.97
C PRO A 111 -13.42 -1.55 -18.81
N SER A 112 -13.80 -1.71 -20.08
CA SER A 112 -13.96 -0.62 -21.04
C SER A 112 -15.43 -0.39 -21.37
N TYR A 113 -15.87 0.86 -21.35
CA TYR A 113 -17.25 1.28 -21.63
C TYR A 113 -17.27 2.41 -22.65
N ASN A 114 -18.31 2.45 -23.50
CA ASN A 114 -18.52 3.59 -24.38
C ASN A 114 -19.18 4.76 -23.62
N SER A 115 -20.30 4.47 -22.94
CA SER A 115 -20.96 5.39 -22.01
C SER A 115 -21.59 4.59 -20.88
N VAL A 116 -21.49 5.08 -19.65
CA VAL A 116 -21.87 4.33 -18.44
C VAL A 116 -22.52 5.24 -17.40
N LEU A 117 -23.44 4.69 -16.61
CA LEU A 117 -24.10 5.34 -15.48
C LEU A 117 -23.70 4.64 -14.19
N VAL A 118 -23.18 5.39 -13.21
CA VAL A 118 -23.01 4.91 -11.83
C VAL A 118 -24.35 5.05 -11.13
N ASP A 119 -25.02 3.92 -10.87
CA ASP A 119 -26.40 3.89 -10.35
C ASP A 119 -26.50 3.58 -8.86
N ALA A 120 -25.42 3.07 -8.27
CA ALA A 120 -25.15 2.97 -6.85
C ALA A 120 -23.65 3.13 -6.62
N THR A 121 -23.21 3.31 -5.36
CA THR A 121 -21.82 3.61 -5.03
C THR A 121 -20.84 2.67 -5.74
N LEU A 122 -19.91 3.26 -6.48
CA LEU A 122 -18.83 2.55 -7.16
C LEU A 122 -17.59 2.57 -6.26
N SER A 123 -16.97 1.42 -6.05
CA SER A 123 -15.82 1.27 -5.16
C SER A 123 -14.83 0.22 -5.68
N CYS A 124 -13.78 -0.06 -4.92
CA CYS A 124 -12.80 -1.11 -5.21
C CYS A 124 -12.69 -2.10 -4.05
N GLN A 125 -12.03 -3.23 -4.31
CA GLN A 125 -11.64 -4.13 -3.22
C GLN A 125 -10.63 -3.39 -2.32
N PRO A 126 -10.77 -3.40 -0.98
CA PRO A 126 -9.73 -2.88 -0.09
C PRO A 126 -8.39 -3.58 -0.35
N TRP A 127 -7.29 -2.85 -0.22
CA TRP A 127 -5.96 -3.43 -0.25
C TRP A 127 -5.79 -4.46 0.87
N ASP A 128 -5.37 -5.67 0.51
CA ASP A 128 -4.92 -6.67 1.46
C ASP A 128 -3.45 -7.01 1.23
N SER A 129 -2.63 -6.72 2.24
CA SER A 129 -1.20 -6.99 2.23
C SER A 129 -0.86 -8.49 2.23
N VAL A 130 -1.79 -9.36 2.61
CA VAL A 130 -1.60 -10.82 2.61
C VAL A 130 -1.79 -11.37 1.19
N SER A 131 -2.92 -11.07 0.55
CA SER A 131 -3.14 -11.42 -0.86
C SER A 131 -2.24 -10.63 -1.82
N GLY A 132 -1.82 -9.42 -1.44
CA GLY A 132 -1.07 -8.49 -2.27
C GLY A 132 -1.92 -7.82 -3.37
N THR A 133 -3.23 -7.67 -3.13
CA THR A 133 -4.18 -7.17 -4.14
C THR A 133 -5.18 -6.17 -3.57
N GLY A 134 -5.77 -5.35 -4.44
CA GLY A 134 -6.81 -4.37 -4.10
C GLY A 134 -6.34 -2.92 -4.16
N GLY A 135 -7.14 -2.01 -3.60
CA GLY A 135 -6.86 -0.59 -3.45
C GLY A 135 -6.96 0.27 -4.72
N VAL A 136 -7.23 -0.32 -5.88
CA VAL A 136 -7.27 0.40 -7.16
C VAL A 136 -8.62 0.26 -7.82
N LEU A 137 -9.26 1.39 -8.14
CA LEU A 137 -10.43 1.47 -9.01
C LEU A 137 -9.98 1.99 -10.38
N ALA A 138 -10.23 1.22 -11.44
CA ALA A 138 -9.86 1.60 -12.81
C ALA A 138 -10.95 1.23 -13.82
N ALA A 139 -11.28 2.15 -14.72
CA ALA A 139 -12.16 1.91 -15.85
C ALA A 139 -11.74 2.80 -17.02
N ILE A 140 -11.95 2.32 -18.24
CA ILE A 140 -11.75 3.12 -19.46
C ILE A 140 -13.12 3.49 -20.01
N ILE A 141 -13.41 4.79 -20.11
CA ILE A 141 -14.71 5.29 -20.56
C ILE A 141 -14.49 6.20 -21.76
N ALA A 142 -15.00 5.79 -22.93
CA ALA A 142 -14.68 6.46 -24.20
C ALA A 142 -15.41 7.80 -24.39
N LYS A 143 -16.65 7.94 -23.87
CA LYS A 143 -17.47 9.14 -24.10
C LYS A 143 -17.99 9.78 -22.82
N THR A 144 -18.81 9.07 -22.05
CA THR A 144 -19.58 9.70 -20.96
C THR A 144 -19.67 8.80 -19.74
N LEU A 145 -19.28 9.37 -18.59
CA LEU A 145 -19.55 8.85 -17.25
C LEU A 145 -20.64 9.71 -16.63
N SER A 146 -21.82 9.13 -16.38
CA SER A 146 -22.91 9.78 -15.65
C SER A 146 -22.93 9.27 -14.21
N LEU A 147 -23.15 10.15 -13.23
CA LEU A 147 -23.16 9.80 -11.81
C LEU A 147 -24.56 10.06 -11.22
N ASN A 148 -25.27 8.99 -10.83
CA ASN A 148 -26.43 9.07 -9.95
C ASN A 148 -26.09 8.69 -8.50
N ALA A 149 -24.86 8.20 -8.27
CA ALA A 149 -24.30 7.88 -6.97
C ALA A 149 -22.79 8.15 -6.99
N ASP A 150 -22.19 8.16 -5.80
CA ASP A 150 -20.78 8.51 -5.61
C ASP A 150 -19.82 7.42 -6.12
N ILE A 151 -18.61 7.85 -6.44
CA ILE A 151 -17.44 6.97 -6.54
C ILE A 151 -16.67 7.16 -5.23
N ASP A 152 -16.61 6.12 -4.40
CA ASP A 152 -16.00 6.18 -3.08
C ASP A 152 -14.96 5.07 -2.90
N ALA A 153 -13.69 5.49 -2.80
CA ALA A 153 -12.55 4.62 -2.51
C ALA A 153 -11.93 4.92 -1.12
N SER A 154 -12.67 5.63 -0.25
CA SER A 154 -12.19 6.00 1.08
C SER A 154 -11.91 4.75 1.92
N GLY A 155 -10.72 4.66 2.50
CA GLY A 155 -10.30 3.52 3.31
C GLY A 155 -10.04 2.22 2.53
N MET A 156 -10.00 2.27 1.20
CA MET A 156 -9.67 1.11 0.37
C MET A 156 -8.15 0.93 0.17
N GLY A 157 -7.34 1.90 0.60
CA GLY A 157 -5.88 1.87 0.50
C GLY A 157 -5.20 1.11 1.64
N PHE A 158 -3.98 1.54 1.98
CA PHE A 158 -3.18 0.87 3.03
C PHE A 158 -3.88 0.92 4.38
N ARG A 159 -3.75 -0.18 5.16
CA ARG A 159 -4.41 -0.28 6.46
C ARG A 159 -3.75 0.62 7.49
N GLY A 160 -4.57 1.25 8.34
CA GLY A 160 -4.09 1.86 9.57
C GLY A 160 -3.48 0.84 10.52
N GLY A 161 -2.76 1.31 11.55
CA GLY A 161 -2.16 0.44 12.55
C GLY A 161 -3.22 -0.37 13.31
N SER A 162 -2.99 -1.67 13.45
CA SER A 162 -3.88 -2.55 14.22
C SER A 162 -3.90 -2.19 15.70
N VAL A 163 -5.06 -2.38 16.34
CA VAL A 163 -5.17 -2.23 17.79
C VAL A 163 -4.32 -3.30 18.48
N THR A 164 -3.60 -2.92 19.52
CA THR A 164 -2.82 -3.82 20.36
C THR A 164 -2.84 -3.33 21.79
N GLU A 165 -2.84 -4.25 22.74
CA GLU A 165 -2.65 -3.93 24.14
C GLU A 165 -1.17 -3.58 24.37
N GLY A 166 -0.92 -2.42 24.96
CA GLY A 166 0.40 -2.04 25.44
C GLY A 166 0.46 -2.07 26.96
N LEU A 167 1.67 -2.03 27.51
CA LEU A 167 1.91 -1.96 28.96
C LEU A 167 1.18 -0.80 29.67
N GLY A 168 0.84 0.28 28.95
CA GLY A 168 0.17 1.45 29.51
C GLY A 168 1.03 2.19 30.55
N VAL A 169 2.34 1.97 30.53
CA VAL A 169 3.30 2.66 31.41
C VAL A 169 3.77 3.95 30.77
N CYS A 170 4.00 4.97 31.58
CA CYS A 170 4.59 6.20 31.08
C CYS A 170 5.98 5.92 30.49
N GLY A 171 6.35 6.59 29.41
CA GLY A 171 7.64 6.40 28.75
C GLY A 171 8.80 7.03 29.53
N TRP A 172 8.56 8.10 30.29
CA TRP A 172 9.61 8.84 31.00
C TRP A 172 10.50 7.99 31.92
N PRO A 173 9.97 7.11 32.80
CA PRO A 173 10.78 6.30 33.72
C PRO A 173 11.81 5.38 33.04
N ASP A 174 11.55 4.91 31.80
CA ASP A 174 12.49 4.07 31.04
C ASP A 174 12.42 4.41 29.53
N HIS A 175 12.69 5.66 29.19
CA HIS A 175 12.48 6.16 27.82
C HIS A 175 13.40 5.50 26.79
N PHE A 176 14.57 5.00 27.19
CA PHE A 176 15.45 4.25 26.31
C PHE A 176 14.83 2.93 25.83
N LYS A 177 13.90 2.36 26.62
CA LYS A 177 13.17 1.15 26.24
C LYS A 177 11.75 1.41 25.75
N LEU A 178 11.10 2.46 26.22
CA LEU A 178 9.66 2.70 26.00
C LEU A 178 9.37 3.81 24.99
N ASP A 179 10.36 4.62 24.60
CA ASP A 179 10.21 5.74 23.67
C ASP A 179 11.11 5.61 22.43
N ARG A 180 10.93 4.52 21.68
CA ARG A 180 11.71 4.20 20.48
C ARG A 180 10.97 4.41 19.17
N TYR A 181 11.71 4.70 18.09
CA TYR A 181 11.16 4.81 16.75
C TYR A 181 10.61 3.48 16.25
N ALA A 182 11.25 2.35 16.59
CA ALA A 182 10.83 1.04 16.15
C ALA A 182 10.88 -0.03 17.25
N PHE A 183 9.92 -0.93 17.17
CA PHE A 183 9.83 -2.17 17.91
C PHE A 183 9.33 -3.29 16.99
N PRO A 184 9.74 -4.54 17.24
CA PRO A 184 9.12 -5.70 16.62
C PRO A 184 7.64 -5.86 16.99
N ALA A 185 6.89 -6.58 16.17
CA ALA A 185 5.45 -6.84 16.36
C ALA A 185 5.12 -7.52 17.69
N TYR A 186 6.06 -8.31 18.23
CA TYR A 186 5.90 -9.12 19.43
C TYR A 186 6.25 -8.39 20.73
N THR A 187 6.64 -7.11 20.69
CA THR A 187 6.80 -6.34 21.93
C THR A 187 5.44 -5.99 22.53
N ASP A 188 5.41 -5.87 23.85
CA ASP A 188 4.29 -5.32 24.63
C ASP A 188 4.31 -3.78 24.70
N SER A 189 5.25 -3.17 23.97
CA SER A 189 5.59 -1.77 24.03
C SER A 189 5.22 -1.11 22.70
N SER A 190 4.40 -0.05 22.75
CA SER A 190 3.88 0.71 21.59
C SER A 190 2.73 0.06 20.80
N GLY A 191 1.94 0.93 20.15
CA GLY A 191 0.94 0.55 19.15
C GLY A 191 1.56 0.09 17.82
N PHE A 192 0.78 -0.59 17.00
CA PHE A 192 1.19 -0.89 15.62
C PHE A 192 1.19 0.37 14.77
N LYS A 193 2.18 0.45 13.88
CA LYS A 193 2.27 1.46 12.83
C LYS A 193 1.30 1.14 11.71
N GLY A 194 0.91 2.17 10.97
CA GLY A 194 0.17 2.02 9.73
C GLY A 194 0.99 1.32 8.65
N GLU A 195 0.28 0.65 7.74
CA GLU A 195 0.85 0.20 6.49
C GLU A 195 1.12 1.40 5.57
N GLY A 196 2.14 1.29 4.74
CA GLY A 196 2.48 2.27 3.72
C GLY A 196 3.34 1.64 2.64
N LEU A 197 3.99 2.46 1.82
CA LEU A 197 4.82 2.00 0.70
C LEU A 197 6.10 1.27 1.15
N ALA A 198 6.48 1.45 2.41
CA ALA A 198 7.64 0.80 3.01
C ALA A 198 7.46 -0.72 3.09
N VAL A 199 8.48 -1.43 2.61
CA VAL A 199 8.57 -2.91 2.67
C VAL A 199 9.86 -3.38 3.31
N ARG A 200 10.92 -2.55 3.27
CA ARG A 200 12.24 -2.85 3.84
C ARG A 200 12.73 -1.73 4.75
N ALA A 201 13.62 -2.07 5.68
CA ALA A 201 14.23 -1.14 6.63
C ALA A 201 15.75 -1.29 6.63
N ASN A 202 16.48 -0.20 6.37
CA ASN A 202 17.93 -0.13 6.53
C ASN A 202 18.27 0.34 7.95
N ALA A 203 18.74 -0.57 8.80
CA ALA A 203 19.13 -0.28 10.18
C ALA A 203 20.64 0.02 10.35
N GLY A 204 21.35 0.29 9.25
CA GLY A 204 22.80 0.58 9.25
C GLY A 204 23.65 -0.59 8.75
N ASP A 205 23.08 -1.79 8.68
CA ASP A 205 23.69 -2.96 8.06
C ASP A 205 23.24 -2.98 6.59
N GLY A 206 24.19 -3.05 5.65
CA GLY A 206 23.92 -3.06 4.21
C GLY A 206 22.95 -4.20 3.78
N PRO A 207 22.62 -4.29 2.47
CA PRO A 207 21.65 -5.29 2.00
C PRO A 207 22.09 -6.73 2.32
N PRO A 208 21.14 -7.68 2.55
CA PRO A 208 19.70 -7.52 2.39
C PRO A 208 19.04 -6.81 3.58
N TYR A 209 18.22 -5.79 3.28
CA TYR A 209 17.47 -5.07 4.30
C TYR A 209 16.32 -5.93 4.86
N PRO A 210 16.13 -5.98 6.19
CA PRO A 210 15.00 -6.68 6.81
C PRO A 210 13.65 -6.11 6.39
N SER A 211 12.60 -6.94 6.49
CA SER A 211 11.23 -6.54 6.20
C SER A 211 10.67 -5.64 7.30
N ILE A 212 9.78 -4.71 6.93
CA ILE A 212 9.09 -3.86 7.91
C ILE A 212 8.30 -4.68 8.94
N PHE A 213 7.59 -5.72 8.48
CA PHE A 213 6.90 -6.64 9.37
C PHE A 213 7.68 -7.97 9.42
N PRO A 214 7.93 -8.54 10.62
CA PRO A 214 7.47 -8.07 11.93
C PRO A 214 8.41 -7.07 12.62
N ASP A 215 9.63 -6.85 12.14
CA ASP A 215 10.73 -6.27 12.96
C ASP A 215 10.60 -4.77 13.27
N PHE A 216 9.84 -4.03 12.48
CA PHE A 216 9.62 -2.58 12.58
C PHE A 216 8.12 -2.23 12.63
N ALA A 217 7.30 -3.14 13.12
CA ALA A 217 5.84 -3.05 13.07
C ALA A 217 5.23 -2.08 14.11
N LYS A 218 5.96 -1.77 15.19
CA LYS A 218 5.52 -0.93 16.32
C LYS A 218 6.50 0.22 16.58
N GLY A 219 6.11 1.24 17.34
CA GLY A 219 6.97 2.38 17.72
C GLY A 219 6.46 3.72 17.20
N LYS A 220 7.03 4.83 17.70
CA LYS A 220 6.60 6.20 17.31
C LYS A 220 6.94 6.57 15.87
N GLY A 221 7.98 6.00 15.29
CA GLY A 221 8.45 6.41 13.97
C GLY A 221 7.45 6.02 12.88
N ALA A 222 7.31 6.81 11.83
CA ALA A 222 6.51 6.43 10.67
C ALA A 222 7.26 5.43 9.77
N ASN A 223 6.57 4.41 9.25
CA ASN A 223 7.12 3.53 8.22
C ASN A 223 6.84 4.15 6.84
N PHE A 224 7.65 5.16 6.51
CA PHE A 224 7.41 6.05 5.36
C PHE A 224 5.99 6.62 5.40
N SER A 225 5.13 6.30 4.42
CA SER A 225 3.75 6.78 4.37
C SER A 225 2.84 6.18 5.45
N GLY A 226 3.23 5.08 6.08
CA GLY A 226 2.51 4.51 7.22
C GLY A 226 2.81 5.27 8.51
N GLY A 227 1.80 5.86 9.15
CA GLY A 227 1.98 6.62 10.40
C GLY A 227 2.51 5.76 11.56
N GLY A 228 3.16 6.39 12.54
CA GLY A 228 3.68 5.70 13.73
C GLY A 228 2.57 5.18 14.66
N GLY A 229 2.90 4.22 15.53
CA GLY A 229 1.93 3.58 16.43
C GLY A 229 1.74 4.22 17.80
N GLY A 230 2.65 5.11 18.21
CA GLY A 230 2.62 5.83 19.50
C GLY A 230 3.29 5.06 20.64
N ASN A 231 4.04 5.76 21.48
CA ASN A 231 4.85 5.18 22.58
C ASN A 231 4.31 5.53 23.97
N GLY A 232 4.65 4.71 24.97
CA GLY A 232 4.29 5.00 26.37
C GLY A 232 2.78 4.90 26.64
N ARG A 233 2.29 5.69 27.60
CA ARG A 233 0.93 5.55 28.14
C ARG A 233 -0.09 6.28 27.29
N PHE A 234 -0.83 5.51 26.49
CA PHE A 234 -2.01 5.95 25.73
C PHE A 234 -1.74 7.16 24.83
N SER A 235 -0.53 7.26 24.27
CA SER A 235 -0.25 8.25 23.24
C SER A 235 -0.95 7.90 21.93
N GLY A 236 -1.21 8.92 21.12
CA GLY A 236 -1.84 8.74 19.82
C GLY A 236 -0.87 8.19 18.77
N GLY A 237 -1.41 7.36 17.87
CA GLY A 237 -0.77 7.03 16.60
C GLY A 237 -0.69 8.25 15.67
N GLY A 238 0.28 8.22 14.75
CA GLY A 238 0.39 9.21 13.69
C GLY A 238 -0.52 8.85 12.50
N GLY A 239 -1.00 9.86 11.78
CA GLY A 239 -1.77 9.68 10.55
C GLY A 239 -0.90 9.17 9.39
N GLY A 240 -1.52 8.48 8.43
CA GLY A 240 -0.86 8.13 7.17
C GLY A 240 -0.52 9.36 6.30
N GLY A 241 0.43 9.21 5.40
CA GLY A 241 0.84 10.24 4.44
C GLY A 241 0.72 9.75 3.00
N ASN A 242 0.62 10.68 2.05
CA ASN A 242 0.69 10.39 0.62
C ASN A 242 1.38 11.60 -0.08
N TYR A 243 0.69 12.40 -0.87
CA TYR A 243 1.25 13.67 -1.36
C TYR A 243 1.47 14.71 -0.25
N GLY A 244 0.72 14.58 0.87
CA GLY A 244 0.95 15.34 2.10
C GLY A 244 1.51 14.48 3.23
N SER A 245 2.17 15.11 4.20
CA SER A 245 2.57 14.45 5.44
C SER A 245 1.34 14.16 6.31
N GLY A 246 1.37 13.04 7.02
CA GLY A 246 0.37 12.71 8.02
C GLY A 246 0.47 13.59 9.27
N GLY A 247 -0.60 13.64 10.05
CA GLY A 247 -0.62 14.35 11.33
C GLY A 247 0.14 13.59 12.42
N SER A 248 0.78 14.33 13.33
CA SER A 248 1.41 13.75 14.52
C SER A 248 0.36 13.27 15.53
N GLY A 249 0.69 12.19 16.24
CA GLY A 249 -0.13 11.67 17.32
C GLY A 249 -0.10 12.54 18.58
N GLY A 250 -1.16 12.43 19.39
CA GLY A 250 -1.25 13.11 20.68
C GLY A 250 -0.20 12.60 21.68
N PRO A 251 0.26 13.45 22.61
CA PRO A 251 1.22 13.06 23.64
C PRO A 251 0.64 12.03 24.62
N GLU A 252 1.49 11.47 25.48
CA GLU A 252 1.03 10.58 26.55
C GLU A 252 -0.05 11.23 27.45
N ALA A 253 -0.85 10.38 28.10
CA ALA A 253 -1.89 10.82 29.01
C ALA A 253 -1.34 11.74 30.14
N SER A 254 -2.19 12.67 30.60
CA SER A 254 -1.84 13.71 31.60
C SER A 254 -1.39 13.16 32.97
N GLY A 255 -1.56 11.87 33.24
CA GLY A 255 -1.05 11.19 34.43
C GLY A 255 0.46 10.92 34.42
N CYS A 256 1.15 11.20 33.32
CA CYS A 256 2.60 11.05 33.22
C CYS A 256 3.31 12.34 33.66
N SER A 257 4.33 12.22 34.50
CA SER A 257 5.06 13.37 35.08
C SER A 257 5.82 14.21 34.05
N ARG A 258 6.11 13.64 32.87
CA ARG A 258 6.68 14.30 31.68
C ARG A 258 6.20 13.58 30.40
N PRO A 259 5.00 13.90 29.89
CA PRO A 259 4.43 13.22 28.73
C PRO A 259 5.35 13.33 27.52
N ARG A 260 5.70 12.19 26.92
CA ARG A 260 6.40 12.14 25.63
C ARG A 260 5.46 12.53 24.49
N PHE A 261 6.06 13.01 23.39
CA PHE A 261 5.33 13.26 22.15
C PHE A 261 4.73 11.97 21.60
N GLY A 262 3.64 12.10 20.85
CA GLY A 262 3.01 10.97 20.17
C GLY A 262 3.81 10.47 18.98
N ALA A 263 3.17 9.63 18.16
CA ALA A 263 3.80 9.11 16.96
C ALA A 263 4.01 10.17 15.87
N ASP A 264 5.01 9.92 15.04
CA ASP A 264 5.27 10.66 13.82
C ASP A 264 4.17 10.39 12.78
N GLY A 265 3.75 11.44 12.10
CA GLY A 265 2.94 11.31 10.89
C GLY A 265 3.71 10.69 9.73
N GLY A 266 2.97 10.02 8.85
CA GLY A 266 3.48 9.46 7.60
C GLY A 266 4.21 10.50 6.77
N LYS A 267 5.29 10.09 6.11
CA LYS A 267 6.10 10.93 5.24
C LYS A 267 5.41 11.09 3.88
N LYS A 268 5.62 12.25 3.24
CA LYS A 268 5.08 12.52 1.91
C LYS A 268 5.94 11.91 0.79
N VAL A 269 5.30 11.63 -0.35
CA VAL A 269 5.88 10.96 -1.52
C VAL A 269 6.66 11.93 -2.42
N GLU A 270 6.23 13.19 -2.52
CA GLU A 270 6.68 14.18 -3.52
C GLU A 270 8.17 14.54 -3.46
N GLU A 271 8.87 14.25 -2.37
CA GLU A 271 10.29 14.60 -2.18
C GLU A 271 11.29 13.58 -2.78
N ARG A 272 10.82 12.63 -3.61
CA ARG A 272 11.67 11.54 -4.14
C ARG A 272 11.43 11.28 -5.63
N THR A 273 12.49 11.45 -6.42
CA THR A 273 12.48 11.32 -7.89
C THR A 273 12.02 9.96 -8.41
N TYR A 274 12.28 8.87 -7.68
CA TYR A 274 11.87 7.53 -8.09
C TYR A 274 10.39 7.21 -7.79
N LEU A 275 9.75 7.98 -6.91
CA LEU A 275 8.31 7.87 -6.61
C LEU A 275 7.47 8.84 -7.44
N ASP A 276 8.09 9.85 -8.05
CA ASP A 276 7.36 10.88 -8.78
C ASP A 276 6.60 10.32 -10.00
N GLY A 277 5.36 10.80 -10.17
CA GLY A 277 4.40 10.32 -11.17
C GLY A 277 3.85 8.90 -10.92
N GLY A 278 4.06 8.32 -9.74
CA GLY A 278 3.51 7.02 -9.36
C GLY A 278 2.04 7.08 -8.89
N LEU A 279 1.34 5.96 -9.03
CA LEU A 279 0.02 5.72 -8.45
C LEU A 279 0.19 5.11 -7.05
N PHE A 280 -0.24 5.81 -6.02
CA PHE A 280 -0.11 5.35 -4.63
C PHE A 280 -1.44 5.36 -3.90
N LEU A 281 -1.64 4.34 -3.06
CA LEU A 281 -2.80 4.25 -2.18
C LEU A 281 -2.72 5.31 -1.09
N GLY A 282 -3.86 5.94 -0.78
CA GLY A 282 -4.06 6.84 0.35
C GLY A 282 -4.74 6.15 1.51
#